data_AF-A0A0N1NME3-F1
#
_entry.id   AF-A0A0N1NME3-F1
#
_cell.length_a   1.000
_cell.length_b   1.000
_cell.length_c   1.000
_cell.angle_alpha   90.00
_cell.angle_beta   90.00
_cell.angle_gamma   90.00
#
_symmetry.space_group_name_H-M   'P 1'
#
loop_
_entity.id
_entity.type
_entity.pdbx_description
1 polymer ?
#
loop_
_entity_poly.entity_id
_entity_poly.type
_entity_poly.pdbx_seq_one_letter_code
_entity_poly.pdbx_strand_id
1 'polypeptide(L)'
;MTAIDGQTAAATAARRRQTQDKLVRVEKAIGQLRRERGRLAVRAIAQRANVSATFLYENADARGLVQAAVTDSKSRHDRVTQDEHERIEASWREQALNA
;
A
#
# COMPACT_ATOMS: atom_id res chain seq x y z
N MET A 1 36.33 -21.23 -20.74
CA MET A 1 36.21 -20.19 -19.69
C MET A 1 34.83 -19.52 -19.73
N THR A 2 33.74 -20.29 -19.85
CA THR A 2 32.38 -19.82 -20.23
C THR A 2 31.29 -20.15 -19.21
N ALA A 3 31.59 -20.95 -18.18
CA ALA A 3 30.60 -21.38 -17.18
C ALA A 3 30.32 -20.29 -16.12
N ILE A 4 31.33 -19.49 -15.74
CA ILE A 4 31.22 -18.43 -14.72
C ILE A 4 30.36 -17.24 -15.18
N ASP A 5 30.43 -16.89 -16.47
CA ASP A 5 29.64 -15.80 -17.05
C ASP A 5 28.14 -16.19 -17.14
N GLY A 6 27.85 -17.39 -17.65
CA GLY A 6 26.50 -17.95 -17.69
C GLY A 6 25.87 -18.16 -16.31
N GLN A 7 26.65 -18.58 -15.32
CA GLN A 7 26.20 -18.72 -13.93
C GLN A 7 25.86 -17.36 -13.30
N THR A 8 26.64 -16.31 -13.62
CA THR A 8 26.41 -14.95 -13.13
C THR A 8 25.18 -14.31 -13.79
N ALA A 9 24.99 -14.53 -15.09
CA ALA A 9 23.80 -14.10 -15.82
C ALA A 9 22.52 -14.77 -15.29
N ALA A 10 22.56 -16.10 -15.08
CA ALA A 10 21.43 -16.84 -14.52
C ALA A 10 21.09 -16.39 -13.09
N ALA A 11 22.10 -16.17 -12.24
CA ALA A 11 21.90 -15.65 -10.88
C ALA A 11 21.29 -14.24 -10.89
N THR A 12 21.69 -13.39 -11.83
CA THR A 12 21.14 -12.03 -11.98
C THR A 12 19.69 -12.07 -12.45
N ALA A 13 19.37 -12.93 -13.43
CA ALA A 13 18.00 -13.14 -13.91
C ALA A 13 17.08 -13.68 -12.80
N ALA A 14 17.57 -14.63 -11.99
CA ALA A 14 16.85 -15.16 -10.85
C ALA A 14 16.55 -14.06 -9.81
N ARG A 15 17.52 -13.21 -9.48
CA ARG A 15 17.30 -12.06 -8.57
C ARG A 15 16.25 -11.09 -9.11
N ARG A 16 16.30 -10.76 -10.41
CA ARG A 16 15.30 -9.87 -11.04
C ARG A 16 13.89 -10.46 -10.96
N ARG A 17 13.72 -11.75 -11.27
CA ARG A 17 12.43 -12.44 -11.15
C ARG A 17 11.92 -12.44 -9.72
N GLN A 18 12.78 -12.70 -8.74
CA GLN A 18 12.41 -12.65 -7.32
C GLN A 18 11.96 -11.25 -6.89
N THR A 19 12.63 -10.19 -7.34
CA THR A 19 12.21 -8.81 -7.07
C THR A 19 10.86 -8.51 -7.69
N GLN A 20 10.64 -8.89 -8.95
CA GLN A 20 9.35 -8.68 -9.62
C GLN A 20 8.21 -9.43 -8.91
N ASP A 21 8.42 -10.68 -8.51
CA ASP A 21 7.42 -11.46 -7.78
C ASP A 21 7.05 -10.81 -6.45
N LYS A 22 8.06 -10.28 -5.71
CA LYS A 22 7.82 -9.50 -4.48
C LYS A 22 7.01 -8.23 -4.75
N LEU A 23 7.29 -7.51 -5.84
CA LEU A 23 6.52 -6.31 -6.21
C LEU A 23 5.06 -6.63 -6.51
N VAL A 24 4.80 -7.72 -7.25
CA VAL A 24 3.44 -8.18 -7.53
C VAL A 24 2.69 -8.52 -6.24
N ARG A 25 3.36 -9.16 -5.27
CA ARG A 25 2.76 -9.45 -3.95
C ARG A 25 2.43 -8.17 -3.18
N VAL A 26 3.30 -7.16 -3.24
CA VAL A 26 3.07 -5.85 -2.59
C VAL A 26 1.85 -5.16 -3.20
N GLU A 27 1.74 -5.10 -4.52
CA GLU A 27 0.57 -4.51 -5.19
C GLU A 27 -0.73 -5.26 -4.84
N LYS A 28 -0.70 -6.59 -4.88
CA LYS A 28 -1.85 -7.42 -4.50
C LYS A 28 -2.26 -7.20 -3.05
N ALA A 29 -1.29 -7.12 -2.13
CA ALA A 29 -1.53 -6.87 -0.71
C ALA A 29 -2.16 -5.49 -0.48
N ILE A 30 -1.68 -4.45 -1.17
CA ILE A 30 -2.28 -3.12 -1.16
C ILE A 30 -3.74 -3.21 -1.63
N GLY A 31 -4.01 -3.88 -2.75
CA GLY A 31 -5.36 -4.06 -3.28
C GLY A 31 -6.31 -4.75 -2.31
N GLN A 32 -5.84 -5.77 -1.58
CA GLN A 32 -6.63 -6.44 -0.54
C GLN A 32 -6.92 -5.53 0.64
N LEU A 33 -5.89 -4.85 1.18
CA LEU A 33 -6.04 -3.95 2.32
C LEU A 33 -6.99 -2.79 2.02
N ARG A 34 -7.00 -2.29 0.77
CA ARG A 34 -7.96 -1.27 0.32
C ARG A 34 -9.41 -1.75 0.38
N ARG A 35 -9.67 -3.04 0.12
CA ARG A 35 -11.03 -3.63 0.17
C ARG A 35 -11.48 -3.90 1.59
N GLU A 36 -10.56 -4.29 2.46
CA GLU A 36 -10.83 -4.62 3.87
C GLU A 36 -11.12 -3.37 4.73
N ARG A 37 -11.12 -2.16 4.15
CA ARG A 37 -11.29 -0.85 4.84
C ARG A 37 -10.35 -0.65 6.04
N GLY A 38 -9.27 -1.41 6.11
CA GLY A 38 -8.26 -1.30 7.16
C GLY A 38 -7.33 -0.12 6.93
N ARG A 39 -6.67 0.34 8.00
CA ARG A 39 -5.64 1.38 7.91
C ARG A 39 -4.49 0.90 7.04
N LEU A 40 -4.29 1.52 5.86
CA LEU A 40 -3.11 1.26 5.03
C LEU A 40 -1.88 1.90 5.69
N ALA A 41 -1.01 1.04 6.23
CA ALA A 41 0.29 1.41 6.76
C ALA A 41 1.37 0.50 6.19
N VAL A 42 2.60 1.01 6.08
CA VAL A 42 3.78 0.27 5.54
C VAL A 42 3.91 -1.11 6.19
N ARG A 43 3.76 -1.18 7.52
CA ARG A 43 3.88 -2.44 8.29
C ARG A 43 2.78 -3.44 7.95
N ALA A 44 1.55 -2.98 7.74
CA ALA A 44 0.44 -3.84 7.34
C ALA A 44 0.65 -4.39 5.92
N ILE A 45 1.16 -3.55 5.00
CA ILE A 45 1.49 -3.95 3.63
C ILE A 45 2.62 -4.99 3.64
N ALA A 46 3.70 -4.76 4.40
CA ALA A 46 4.82 -5.70 4.52
C ALA A 46 4.37 -7.09 5.01
N GLN A 47 3.56 -7.12 6.07
CA GLN A 47 3.01 -8.35 6.63
C GLN A 47 2.11 -9.08 5.62
N ARG A 48 1.17 -8.35 4.99
CA ARG A 48 0.22 -8.93 4.04
C ARG A 48 0.90 -9.44 2.75
N ALA A 49 1.91 -8.73 2.28
CA ALA A 49 2.71 -9.14 1.11
C ALA A 49 3.75 -10.23 1.43
N ASN A 50 3.93 -10.58 2.71
CA ASN A 50 4.98 -11.48 3.19
C ASN A 50 6.38 -11.06 2.70
N VAL A 51 6.69 -9.76 2.82
CA VAL A 51 7.99 -9.17 2.49
C VAL A 51 8.56 -8.43 3.70
N SER A 52 9.89 -8.29 3.75
CA SER A 52 10.53 -7.52 4.80
C SER A 52 10.25 -6.02 4.63
N ALA A 53 10.17 -5.30 5.75
CA ALA A 53 10.08 -3.84 5.73
C ALA A 53 11.31 -3.23 5.05
N THR A 54 12.50 -3.81 5.26
CA THR A 54 13.75 -3.37 4.59
C THR A 54 13.63 -3.40 3.08
N PHE A 55 13.04 -4.46 2.49
CA PHE A 55 12.83 -4.54 1.05
C PHE A 55 11.97 -3.40 0.51
N LEU A 56 10.92 -3.00 1.25
CA LEU A 56 10.06 -1.87 0.87
C LEU A 56 10.81 -0.53 0.89
N TYR A 57 11.84 -0.39 1.72
CA TYR A 57 12.64 0.83 1.79
C TYR A 57 13.77 0.85 0.75
N GLU A 58 14.44 -0.28 0.55
CA GLU A 58 15.58 -0.39 -0.36
C GLU A 58 15.17 -0.40 -1.83
N ASN A 59 14.00 -0.94 -2.15
CA ASN A 59 13.52 -0.98 -3.53
C ASN A 59 12.63 0.23 -3.83
N ALA A 60 13.08 1.07 -4.78
CA ALA A 60 12.39 2.31 -5.14
C ALA A 60 10.97 2.08 -5.67
N ASP A 61 10.75 1.04 -6.47
CA ASP A 61 9.42 0.68 -6.99
C ASP A 61 8.48 0.28 -5.85
N ALA A 62 8.96 -0.58 -4.94
CA ALA A 62 8.19 -0.98 -3.76
C ALA A 62 7.84 0.22 -2.87
N ARG A 63 8.80 1.12 -2.65
CA ARG A 63 8.60 2.37 -1.91
C ARG A 63 7.55 3.25 -2.57
N GLY A 64 7.60 3.38 -3.90
CA GLY A 64 6.62 4.15 -4.68
C GLY A 64 5.19 3.61 -4.54
N LEU A 65 5.01 2.29 -4.69
CA LEU A 65 3.72 1.63 -4.52
C LEU A 65 3.14 1.87 -3.12
N VAL A 66 3.96 1.73 -2.09
CA VAL A 66 3.55 1.94 -0.69
C VAL A 66 3.18 3.39 -0.43
N GLN A 67 3.99 4.35 -0.89
CA GLN A 67 3.70 5.78 -0.71
C GLN A 67 2.40 6.18 -1.41
N ALA A 68 2.21 5.76 -2.67
CA ALA A 68 0.98 6.02 -3.41
C ALA A 68 -0.26 5.48 -2.67
N ALA A 69 -0.16 4.25 -2.15
CA ALA A 69 -1.24 3.61 -1.41
C ALA A 69 -1.59 4.32 -0.09
N VAL A 70 -0.57 4.75 0.66
CA VAL A 70 -0.78 5.49 1.93
C VAL A 70 -1.38 6.88 1.66
N THR A 71 -0.94 7.58 0.62
CA THR A 71 -1.49 8.88 0.22
C THR A 71 -2.95 8.78 -0.23
N ASP A 72 -3.27 7.80 -1.09
CA ASP A 72 -4.65 7.50 -1.53
C ASP A 72 -5.56 7.15 -0.33
N SER A 73 -5.04 6.38 0.63
CA SER A 73 -5.80 6.05 1.85
C SER A 73 -6.09 7.27 2.72
N LYS A 74 -5.12 8.18 2.88
CA LYS A 74 -5.32 9.44 3.63
C LYS A 74 -6.38 10.30 2.95
N SER A 75 -6.26 10.53 1.64
CA SER A 75 -7.22 11.34 0.89
C SER A 75 -8.66 10.79 0.98
N ARG A 76 -8.83 9.46 0.96
CA ARG A 76 -10.15 8.86 1.18
C ARG A 76 -10.65 8.99 2.61
N HIS A 77 -9.77 8.87 3.59
CA HIS A 77 -10.16 9.05 4.99
C HIS A 77 -10.56 10.51 5.27
N ASP A 78 -9.77 11.50 4.80
CA ASP A 78 -10.13 12.92 4.87
C ASP A 78 -11.50 13.20 4.25
N ARG A 79 -11.80 12.63 3.07
CA ARG A 79 -13.12 12.76 2.43
C ARG A 79 -14.26 12.13 3.24
N VAL A 80 -14.05 10.94 3.81
CA VAL A 80 -15.06 10.26 4.62
C VAL A 80 -15.30 11.04 5.92
N THR A 81 -14.25 11.50 6.58
CA THR A 81 -14.36 12.35 7.77
C THR A 81 -15.07 13.66 7.45
N GLN A 82 -14.81 14.27 6.29
CA GLN A 82 -15.51 15.49 5.86
C GLN A 82 -16.99 15.25 5.56
N ASP A 83 -17.35 14.13 4.91
CA ASP A 83 -18.75 13.71 4.69
C ASP A 83 -19.47 13.41 6.03
N GLU A 84 -18.79 12.75 6.98
CA GLU A 84 -19.32 12.52 8.32
C GLU A 84 -19.50 13.83 9.10
N HIS A 85 -18.58 14.79 9.01
CA HIS A 85 -18.76 16.11 9.61
C HIS A 85 -19.94 16.86 8.98
N GLU A 86 -20.12 16.84 7.65
CA GLU A 86 -21.25 17.49 6.97
C GLU A 86 -22.59 16.84 7.36
N ARG A 87 -22.61 15.51 7.53
CA ARG A 87 -23.76 14.74 8.04
C ARG A 87 -24.07 15.05 9.50
N ILE A 88 -23.04 15.16 10.34
CA ILE A 88 -23.19 15.50 11.76
C ILE A 88 -23.67 16.96 11.88
N GLU A 89 -23.09 17.91 11.14
CA GLU A 89 -23.55 19.31 11.13
C GLU A 89 -24.98 19.47 10.58
N ALA A 90 -25.39 18.67 9.59
CA ALA A 90 -26.78 18.61 9.13
C ALA A 90 -27.72 18.10 10.23
N SER A 91 -27.32 17.04 10.95
CA SER A 91 -28.10 16.48 12.05
C SER A 91 -28.21 17.42 13.27
N TRP A 92 -27.27 18.35 13.45
CA TRP A 92 -27.33 19.34 14.55
C TRP A 92 -28.17 20.56 14.19
N ARG A 93 -28.32 20.90 12.89
CA ARG A 93 -29.20 21.99 12.43
C ARG A 93 -30.70 21.67 12.54
N GLU A 94 -31.08 20.40 12.49
CA GLU A 94 -32.48 19.98 12.67
C GLU A 94 -32.94 20.04 14.15
N GLN A 95 -32.00 19.98 15.10
CA GLN A 95 -32.32 19.96 16.53
C GLN A 95 -32.36 21.36 17.17
N ALA A 96 -31.81 22.38 16.50
CA ALA A 96 -31.88 23.78 16.93
C ALA A 96 -33.16 24.51 16.48
N LEU A 97 -34.02 23.85 15.69
CA LEU A 97 -35.32 24.38 15.23
C LEU A 97 -36.52 23.70 15.92
N ASN A 98 -36.26 22.81 16.90
CA ASN A 98 -37.27 22.10 17.67
C ASN A 98 -37.04 22.27 19.19
N ALA A 99 -36.63 23.48 19.59
CA ALA A 99 -36.54 23.95 20.97
C ALA A 99 -37.12 25.36 21.06
#